data_AF-A0A1H6FDN1-F1
#
_entry.id   AF-A0A1H6FDN1-F1
#
_cell.length_a   1.000
_cell.length_b   1.000
_cell.length_c   1.000
_cell.angle_alpha   90.00
_cell.angle_beta   90.00
_cell.angle_gamma   90.00
#
_symmetry.space_group_name_H-M   'P 1'
#
loop_
_entity.id
_entity.type
_entity.pdbx_description
1 polymer ?
#
loop_
_entity_poly.entity_id
_entity_poly.type
_entity_poly.pdbx_seq_one_letter_code
_entity_poly.pdbx_strand_id
1 'polypeptide(L)'
;MLSKYLFNETVLIDNQQIRIKEVDNFQAANPDDINIVFSTIQGLHTRLNTPRENSLTYDDFESENIVLISDEAHHINAETKKAKDLNQTEMFDLTSWESTVNKIFNAHPQNILLEFTATVDLTNDQIIDKYRDKILFDYPLKSFRLDGYSKEVKVLQSDIQSFDRALQAVILSQFRRKIFEKHGWLIKPVILFKSKTIKESNAFLEEFINKVKDLRSNDLEKLQGNPNLDAVLSRVFTYFKFNKITLENLALELQEEFAENKCISVNSKDESEQKQIAVNTLEDTDNEYRAIFAVDKLNEGWDVLNLFDIVRLYDTRDSGIAGKPGKTTLSEAQLIGRGARYCPFRLEEDQPLYQRKYDILNDEKEHDLKLCEELYYHSAYNPRYIQELHTALEEIGIKAKQSKQLELTLKSDFKDKTFYKTGFFFKNERVKYAREDITGINTSFIPESVT
;
A
#
# COMPACT_ATOMS: atom_id res chain seq x y z
N MET A 1 10.96 15.77 -10.10
CA MET A 1 9.67 15.42 -10.73
C MET A 1 9.15 14.22 -9.98
N LEU A 2 7.91 14.24 -9.47
CA LEU A 2 7.32 13.04 -8.87
C LEU A 2 7.38 11.91 -9.91
N SER A 3 8.08 10.82 -9.60
CA SER A 3 8.09 9.62 -10.48
C SER A 3 6.73 8.91 -10.51
N LYS A 4 5.87 9.24 -9.56
CA LYS A 4 4.60 8.56 -9.29
C LYS A 4 3.48 9.14 -10.16
N TYR A 5 3.19 8.43 -11.24
CA TYR A 5 1.97 8.50 -12.06
C TYR A 5 1.34 9.90 -12.21
N LEU A 6 2.06 10.82 -12.85
CA LEU A 6 1.38 11.91 -13.55
C LEU A 6 0.81 11.36 -14.87
N PHE A 7 -0.39 11.82 -15.23
CA PHE A 7 -0.96 11.56 -16.54
C PHE A 7 0.03 11.95 -17.63
N ASN A 8 0.06 11.21 -18.74
CA ASN A 8 0.76 11.69 -19.93
C ASN A 8 0.20 13.07 -20.31
N GLU A 9 1.07 14.04 -20.59
CA GLU A 9 0.64 15.40 -20.94
C GLU A 9 -0.28 15.43 -22.18
N THR A 10 -0.12 14.45 -23.06
CA THR A 10 -0.96 14.28 -24.25
C THR A 10 -1.26 12.81 -24.53
N VAL A 11 -2.42 12.56 -25.12
CA VAL A 11 -2.85 11.26 -25.62
C VAL A 11 -3.24 11.40 -27.10
N LEU A 12 -3.02 10.35 -27.88
CA LEU A 12 -3.41 10.31 -29.28
C LEU A 12 -4.71 9.50 -29.39
N ILE A 13 -5.80 10.15 -29.78
CA ILE A 13 -7.09 9.50 -30.05
C ILE A 13 -7.49 9.89 -31.47
N ASP A 14 -7.85 8.91 -32.31
CA ASP A 14 -8.23 9.13 -33.71
C ASP A 14 -7.22 9.98 -34.52
N ASN A 15 -5.93 9.75 -34.25
CA ASN A 15 -4.82 10.48 -34.87
C ASN A 15 -4.83 11.99 -34.56
N GLN A 16 -5.60 12.43 -33.56
CA GLN A 16 -5.60 13.77 -32.99
C GLN A 16 -4.85 13.75 -31.66
N GLN A 17 -3.97 14.74 -31.49
CA GLN A 17 -3.24 14.93 -30.24
C GLN A 17 -4.11 15.73 -29.27
N ILE A 18 -4.58 15.06 -28.23
CA ILE A 18 -5.44 15.63 -27.18
C ILE A 18 -4.57 15.89 -25.96
N ARG A 19 -4.66 17.09 -25.37
CA ARG A 19 -3.90 17.40 -24.14
C ARG A 19 -4.72 17.01 -22.92
N ILE A 20 -4.04 16.57 -21.87
CA ILE A 20 -4.65 16.36 -20.56
C ILE A 20 -4.29 17.57 -19.70
N LYS A 21 -5.29 18.29 -19.19
CA LYS A 21 -5.11 19.52 -18.42
C LYS A 21 -5.89 19.47 -17.12
N GLU A 22 -5.21 19.80 -16.03
CA GLU A 22 -5.88 20.18 -14.79
C GLU A 22 -6.44 21.61 -14.94
N VAL A 23 -7.71 21.80 -14.61
CA VAL A 23 -8.39 23.11 -14.68
C VAL A 23 -9.19 23.38 -13.40
N ASP A 24 -9.42 24.65 -13.08
CA ASP A 24 -10.21 25.05 -11.91
C ASP A 24 -11.73 24.97 -12.15
N ASN A 25 -12.16 25.15 -13.41
CA ASN A 25 -13.54 25.08 -13.88
C ASN A 25 -13.59 24.77 -15.40
N PHE A 26 -14.79 24.54 -15.94
CA PHE A 26 -14.99 24.17 -17.34
C PHE A 26 -15.25 25.36 -18.28
N GLN A 27 -15.41 26.59 -17.77
CA GLN A 27 -15.87 27.74 -18.57
C GLN A 27 -14.83 28.26 -19.57
N ALA A 28 -13.54 28.14 -19.24
CA ALA A 28 -12.42 28.52 -20.12
C ALA A 28 -11.64 27.31 -20.64
N ALA A 29 -12.19 26.11 -20.49
CA ALA A 29 -11.56 24.86 -20.89
C ALA A 29 -11.61 24.70 -22.41
N ASN A 30 -10.59 24.06 -22.99
CA ASN A 30 -10.59 23.76 -24.42
C ASN A 30 -11.45 22.50 -24.66
N PRO A 31 -12.54 22.57 -25.43
CA PRO A 31 -13.42 21.43 -25.66
C PRO A 31 -12.74 20.25 -26.38
N ASP A 32 -11.63 20.51 -27.09
CA ASP A 32 -10.86 19.49 -27.80
C ASP A 32 -9.81 18.79 -26.90
N ASP A 33 -9.65 19.24 -25.64
CA ASP A 33 -8.73 18.67 -24.66
C ASP A 33 -9.48 17.85 -23.58
N ILE A 34 -8.78 16.94 -22.90
CA ILE A 34 -9.30 16.31 -21.67
C ILE A 34 -9.03 17.26 -20.50
N ASN A 35 -10.10 17.84 -19.96
CA ASN A 35 -10.03 18.78 -18.84
C ASN A 35 -10.47 18.09 -17.55
N ILE A 36 -9.63 18.12 -16.52
CA ILE A 36 -9.84 17.43 -15.25
C ILE A 36 -9.89 18.46 -14.13
N VAL A 37 -10.92 18.39 -13.29
CA VAL A 37 -11.00 19.18 -12.05
C VAL A 37 -10.79 18.26 -10.86
N PHE A 38 -9.77 18.54 -10.04
CA PHE A 38 -9.58 17.85 -8.76
C PHE A 38 -10.27 18.61 -7.63
N SER A 39 -11.12 17.91 -6.88
CA SER A 39 -11.79 18.47 -5.71
C SER A 39 -12.09 17.39 -4.68
N THR A 40 -12.10 17.76 -3.40
CA THR A 40 -12.66 16.92 -2.35
C THR A 40 -14.19 17.04 -2.36
N ILE A 41 -14.90 16.06 -1.79
CA ILE A 41 -16.37 16.09 -1.66
C ILE A 41 -16.82 17.35 -0.91
N GLN A 42 -16.16 17.66 0.21
CA GLN A 42 -16.45 18.86 1.00
C GLN A 42 -16.14 20.16 0.23
N GLY A 43 -15.02 20.18 -0.50
CA GLY A 43 -14.63 21.30 -1.34
C GLY A 43 -15.62 21.56 -2.47
N LEU A 44 -16.10 20.49 -3.11
CA LEU A 44 -17.10 20.54 -4.18
C LEU A 44 -18.44 21.05 -3.63
N HIS A 45 -18.90 20.49 -2.51
CA HIS A 45 -20.12 20.91 -1.84
C HIS A 45 -20.09 22.40 -1.45
N THR A 46 -18.97 22.87 -0.90
CA THR A 46 -18.83 24.26 -0.48
C THR A 46 -18.81 25.20 -1.68
N ARG A 47 -18.09 24.86 -2.76
CA ARG A 47 -18.05 25.65 -4.00
C ARG A 47 -19.44 25.81 -4.60
N LEU A 48 -20.20 24.72 -4.70
CA LEU A 48 -21.52 24.73 -5.35
C LEU A 48 -22.61 25.45 -4.53
N ASN A 49 -22.46 25.51 -3.21
CA ASN A 49 -23.41 26.20 -2.33
C ASN A 49 -22.96 27.62 -1.93
N THR A 50 -21.73 28.02 -2.29
CA THR A 50 -21.17 29.35 -2.03
C THR A 50 -20.61 29.93 -3.34
N PRO A 51 -21.46 30.53 -4.19
CA PRO A 51 -21.05 31.01 -5.51
C PRO A 51 -19.91 32.03 -5.42
N ARG A 52 -18.86 31.84 -6.22
CA ARG A 52 -17.77 32.78 -6.43
C ARG A 52 -17.55 32.99 -7.93
N GLU A 53 -16.93 34.10 -8.33
CA GLU A 53 -16.48 34.25 -9.71
C GLU A 53 -15.44 33.17 -10.04
N ASN A 54 -15.54 32.57 -11.23
CA ASN A 54 -14.66 31.50 -11.73
C ASN A 54 -14.68 30.18 -10.92
N SER A 55 -15.76 29.87 -10.21
CA SER A 55 -15.95 28.56 -9.56
C SER A 55 -16.96 27.69 -10.31
N LEU A 56 -16.84 26.37 -10.17
CA LEU A 56 -17.86 25.42 -10.62
C LEU A 56 -19.25 25.78 -10.05
N THR A 57 -20.25 25.70 -10.91
CA THR A 57 -21.67 25.96 -10.66
C THR A 57 -22.51 24.75 -11.05
N TYR A 58 -23.79 24.73 -10.66
CA TYR A 58 -24.69 23.67 -11.11
C TYR A 58 -24.92 23.72 -12.62
N ASP A 59 -24.94 24.93 -13.21
CA ASP A 59 -25.12 25.13 -14.65
C ASP A 59 -24.05 24.41 -15.48
N ASP A 60 -22.78 24.38 -15.01
CA ASP A 60 -21.70 23.67 -15.68
C ASP A 60 -21.98 22.15 -15.82
N PHE A 61 -22.71 21.55 -14.88
CA PHE A 61 -23.08 20.14 -14.92
C PHE A 61 -24.39 19.85 -15.67
N GLU A 62 -25.15 20.90 -15.99
CA GLU A 62 -26.35 20.84 -16.82
C GLU A 62 -26.00 21.06 -18.30
N SER A 63 -25.00 21.89 -18.61
CA SER A 63 -24.62 22.24 -19.98
C SER A 63 -23.61 21.30 -20.61
N GLU A 64 -22.74 20.67 -19.82
CA GLU A 64 -21.63 19.84 -20.31
C GLU A 64 -21.82 18.36 -19.98
N ASN A 65 -21.19 17.50 -20.79
CA ASN A 65 -21.11 16.07 -20.53
C ASN A 65 -19.98 15.76 -19.54
N ILE A 66 -20.34 15.42 -18.30
CA ILE A 66 -19.37 15.26 -17.21
C ILE A 66 -19.22 13.79 -16.80
N VAL A 67 -17.97 13.38 -16.65
CA VAL A 67 -17.60 12.12 -15.97
C VAL A 67 -17.12 12.45 -14.55
N LEU A 68 -17.86 11.97 -13.57
CA LEU A 68 -17.51 12.04 -12.15
C LEU A 68 -16.72 10.78 -11.79
N ILE A 69 -15.50 10.96 -11.33
CA ILE A 69 -14.66 9.88 -10.81
C ILE A 69 -14.56 10.08 -9.30
N SER A 70 -15.12 9.13 -8.54
CA SER A 70 -14.99 9.11 -7.08
C SER A 70 -13.99 8.06 -6.66
N ASP A 71 -12.92 8.48 -6.01
CA ASP A 71 -12.03 7.59 -5.27
C ASP A 71 -12.56 7.38 -3.84
N GLU A 72 -12.23 6.23 -3.23
CA GLU A 72 -12.67 5.81 -1.90
C GLU A 72 -14.19 6.03 -1.67
N ALA A 73 -15.02 5.67 -2.64
CA ALA A 73 -16.46 5.96 -2.68
C ALA A 73 -17.27 5.36 -1.51
N HIS A 74 -16.66 4.49 -0.70
CA HIS A 74 -17.22 4.07 0.58
C HIS A 74 -17.42 5.25 1.55
N HIS A 75 -16.70 6.37 1.40
CA HIS A 75 -16.90 7.59 2.18
C HIS A 75 -18.16 8.39 1.79
N ILE A 76 -18.50 8.44 0.50
CA ILE A 76 -19.75 9.06 0.01
C ILE A 76 -20.96 8.34 0.61
N ASN A 77 -20.80 7.05 0.83
CA ASN A 77 -21.84 6.14 1.25
C ASN A 77 -21.61 5.64 2.68
N ALA A 78 -20.76 6.33 3.45
CA ALA A 78 -20.30 5.92 4.77
C ALA A 78 -21.48 5.82 5.73
N GLU A 79 -21.99 4.60 5.74
CA GLU A 79 -22.81 3.95 6.73
C GLU A 79 -24.23 4.49 6.88
N THR A 80 -25.20 3.67 6.47
CA THR A 80 -26.43 3.43 7.24
C THR A 80 -26.10 2.86 8.63
N LYS A 81 -25.15 3.48 9.36
CA LYS A 81 -25.07 3.40 10.80
C LYS A 81 -26.42 3.88 11.29
N LYS A 82 -27.01 3.14 12.23
CA LYS A 82 -28.24 3.57 12.89
C LYS A 82 -28.04 5.04 13.26
N ALA A 83 -28.99 5.90 12.92
CA ALA A 83 -29.05 7.33 13.25
C ALA A 83 -28.88 7.66 14.76
N LYS A 84 -28.60 6.65 15.60
CA LYS A 84 -28.32 6.73 17.03
C LYS A 84 -26.84 6.94 17.39
N ASP A 85 -25.90 6.62 16.48
CA ASP A 85 -24.44 6.66 16.79
C ASP A 85 -23.69 7.84 16.14
N LEU A 86 -24.38 8.64 15.32
CA LEU A 86 -23.87 9.87 14.70
C LEU A 86 -24.50 11.08 15.38
N ASN A 87 -23.71 12.12 15.64
CA ASN A 87 -24.28 13.38 16.11
C ASN A 87 -25.06 14.06 14.97
N GLN A 88 -26.06 14.89 15.31
CA GLN A 88 -26.95 15.52 14.31
C GLN A 88 -26.20 16.26 13.19
N THR A 89 -25.04 16.85 13.50
CA THR A 89 -24.17 17.53 12.52
C THR A 89 -23.56 16.56 11.51
N GLU A 90 -23.01 15.43 11.96
CA GLU A 90 -22.36 14.44 11.08
C GLU A 90 -23.38 13.77 10.15
N MET A 91 -24.59 13.52 10.66
CA MET A 91 -25.68 12.95 9.87
C MET A 91 -26.22 13.94 8.82
N PHE A 92 -26.27 15.23 9.16
CA PHE A 92 -26.64 16.28 8.21
C PHE A 92 -25.58 16.43 7.11
N ASP A 93 -24.30 16.44 7.46
CA ASP A 93 -23.20 16.60 6.50
C ASP A 93 -23.12 15.45 5.49
N LEU A 94 -23.25 14.19 5.94
CA LEU A 94 -23.27 13.02 5.05
C LEU A 94 -24.45 13.05 4.07
N THR A 95 -25.65 13.36 4.58
CA THR A 95 -26.87 13.49 3.76
C THR A 95 -26.75 14.64 2.76
N SER A 96 -26.08 15.73 3.17
CA SER A 96 -25.83 16.91 2.33
C SER A 96 -24.82 16.63 1.21
N TRP A 97 -23.82 15.78 1.45
CA TRP A 97 -22.83 15.40 0.44
C TRP A 97 -23.38 14.43 -0.59
N GLU A 98 -24.05 13.36 -0.14
CA GLU A 98 -24.70 12.39 -1.03
C GLU A 98 -25.74 13.08 -1.92
N SER A 99 -26.52 14.02 -1.36
CA SER A 99 -27.47 14.81 -2.15
C SER A 99 -26.80 15.71 -3.18
N THR A 100 -25.61 16.26 -2.89
CA THR A 100 -24.86 17.07 -3.85
C THR A 100 -24.34 16.25 -5.01
N VAL A 101 -23.71 15.09 -4.73
CA VAL A 101 -23.23 14.19 -5.79
C VAL A 101 -24.38 13.70 -6.66
N ASN A 102 -25.49 13.30 -6.05
CA ASN A 102 -26.69 12.90 -6.80
C ASN A 102 -27.29 14.05 -7.61
N LYS A 103 -27.28 15.29 -7.08
CA LYS A 103 -27.80 16.45 -7.82
C LYS A 103 -26.95 16.73 -9.07
N ILE A 104 -25.62 16.66 -8.94
CA ILE A 104 -24.69 16.84 -10.06
C ILE A 104 -24.85 15.71 -11.08
N PHE A 105 -24.89 14.46 -10.62
CA PHE A 105 -25.03 13.30 -11.50
C PHE A 105 -26.33 13.35 -12.30
N ASN A 106 -27.44 13.76 -11.68
CA ASN A 106 -28.74 13.88 -12.35
C ASN A 106 -28.94 15.20 -13.11
N ALA A 107 -27.95 16.11 -13.13
CA ALA A 107 -28.06 17.40 -13.80
C ALA A 107 -28.14 17.26 -15.33
N HIS A 108 -27.48 16.24 -15.90
CA HIS A 108 -27.52 15.95 -17.33
C HIS A 108 -27.63 14.43 -17.58
N PRO A 109 -28.48 13.97 -18.50
CA PRO A 109 -28.74 12.54 -18.72
C PRO A 109 -27.54 11.75 -19.27
N GLN A 110 -26.52 12.43 -19.79
CA GLN A 110 -25.28 11.81 -20.27
C GLN A 110 -24.15 11.82 -19.23
N ASN A 111 -24.39 12.35 -18.02
CA ASN A 111 -23.40 12.31 -16.96
C ASN A 111 -23.14 10.87 -16.53
N ILE A 112 -21.88 10.55 -16.23
CA ILE A 112 -21.44 9.23 -15.80
C ILE A 112 -20.79 9.37 -14.43
N LEU A 113 -21.17 8.53 -13.47
CA LEU A 113 -20.52 8.42 -12.16
C LEU A 113 -19.80 7.08 -12.07
N LEU A 114 -18.47 7.12 -11.94
CA LEU A 114 -17.61 5.97 -11.72
C LEU A 114 -17.08 6.01 -10.29
N GLU A 115 -17.44 5.00 -9.49
CA GLU A 115 -17.05 4.87 -8.09
C GLU A 115 -15.99 3.78 -7.94
N PHE A 116 -14.86 4.14 -7.34
CA PHE A 116 -13.76 3.23 -7.00
C PHE A 116 -13.66 3.09 -5.48
N THR A 117 -13.51 1.86 -5.00
CA THR A 117 -13.46 1.57 -3.57
C THR A 117 -12.84 0.20 -3.31
N ALA A 118 -11.99 0.12 -2.29
CA ALA A 118 -11.33 -1.12 -1.88
C ALA A 118 -12.05 -1.86 -0.73
N THR A 119 -13.04 -1.22 -0.10
CA THR A 119 -13.53 -1.61 1.24
C THR A 119 -15.06 -1.72 1.34
N VAL A 120 -15.76 -1.98 0.24
CA VAL A 120 -17.22 -2.16 0.30
C VAL A 120 -17.57 -3.36 1.17
N ASP A 121 -18.30 -3.11 2.25
CA ASP A 121 -18.83 -4.17 3.11
C ASP A 121 -20.05 -4.83 2.43
N LEU A 122 -19.75 -5.76 1.52
CA LEU A 122 -20.74 -6.61 0.85
C LEU A 122 -21.34 -7.68 1.79
N THR A 123 -21.21 -7.54 3.12
CA THR A 123 -21.97 -8.35 4.09
C THR A 123 -23.21 -7.63 4.62
N ASN A 124 -23.35 -6.33 4.34
CA ASN A 124 -24.53 -5.57 4.70
C ASN A 124 -25.57 -5.61 3.56
N ASP A 125 -26.71 -6.26 3.81
CA ASP A 125 -27.80 -6.42 2.83
C ASP A 125 -28.24 -5.10 2.19
N GLN A 126 -28.23 -3.98 2.93
CA GLN A 126 -28.61 -2.66 2.39
C GLN A 126 -27.60 -2.12 1.37
N ILE A 127 -26.31 -2.38 1.60
CA ILE A 127 -25.24 -1.99 0.68
C ILE A 127 -25.31 -2.89 -0.55
N ILE A 128 -25.49 -4.20 -0.36
CA ILE A 128 -25.68 -5.15 -1.45
C ILE A 128 -26.83 -4.70 -2.35
N ASP A 129 -28.01 -4.40 -1.79
CA ASP A 129 -29.16 -4.00 -2.59
C ASP A 129 -28.94 -2.66 -3.33
N LYS A 130 -28.18 -1.71 -2.75
CA LYS A 130 -27.84 -0.44 -3.42
C LYS A 130 -26.90 -0.62 -4.60
N TYR A 131 -25.96 -1.58 -4.52
CA TYR A 131 -24.86 -1.75 -5.47
C TYR A 131 -24.97 -2.95 -6.40
N ARG A 132 -25.83 -3.93 -6.11
CA ARG A 132 -25.92 -5.20 -6.84
C ARG A 132 -25.98 -5.00 -8.35
N ASP A 133 -26.81 -4.06 -8.79
CA ASP A 133 -27.03 -3.79 -10.22
C ASP A 133 -26.10 -2.68 -10.78
N LYS A 134 -25.17 -2.17 -9.96
CA LYS A 134 -24.22 -1.10 -10.30
C LYS A 134 -22.76 -1.56 -10.34
N ILE A 135 -22.45 -2.74 -9.79
CA ILE A 135 -21.07 -3.28 -9.78
C ILE A 135 -20.70 -3.72 -11.21
N LEU A 136 -19.78 -2.98 -11.83
CA LEU A 136 -19.24 -3.32 -13.15
C LEU A 136 -18.13 -4.37 -13.08
N PHE A 137 -17.31 -4.34 -12.02
CA PHE A 137 -16.20 -5.26 -11.83
C PHE A 137 -15.91 -5.43 -10.33
N ASP A 138 -15.67 -6.67 -9.90
CA ASP A 138 -15.31 -7.01 -8.52
C ASP A 138 -13.93 -7.68 -8.49
N TYR A 139 -12.96 -6.99 -7.90
CA TYR A 139 -11.61 -7.50 -7.69
C TYR A 139 -11.16 -7.21 -6.26
N PRO A 140 -11.58 -8.05 -5.30
CA PRO A 140 -11.33 -7.79 -3.90
C PRO A 140 -9.84 -7.95 -3.57
N LEU A 141 -9.40 -7.31 -2.50
CA LEU A 141 -8.01 -7.37 -2.03
C LEU A 141 -7.51 -8.82 -1.80
N LYS A 142 -8.42 -9.73 -1.47
CA LYS A 142 -8.13 -11.18 -1.41
C LYS A 142 -7.63 -11.73 -2.75
N SER A 143 -8.31 -11.42 -3.86
CA SER A 143 -7.91 -11.86 -5.20
C SER A 143 -6.60 -11.20 -5.61
N PHE A 144 -6.46 -9.89 -5.35
CA PHE A 144 -5.22 -9.13 -5.57
C PHE A 144 -4.01 -9.77 -4.89
N ARG A 145 -4.16 -10.19 -3.63
CA ARG A 145 -3.11 -10.92 -2.90
C ARG A 145 -2.84 -12.31 -3.50
N LEU A 146 -3.89 -13.10 -3.74
CA LEU A 146 -3.73 -14.47 -4.24
C LEU A 146 -3.07 -14.52 -5.62
N ASP A 147 -3.29 -13.48 -6.44
CA ASP A 147 -2.67 -13.31 -7.75
C ASP A 147 -1.22 -12.75 -7.65
N GLY A 148 -0.73 -12.48 -6.44
CA GLY A 148 0.66 -12.08 -6.18
C GLY A 148 0.95 -10.59 -6.34
N TYR A 149 -0.06 -9.71 -6.46
CA TYR A 149 0.16 -8.27 -6.62
C TYR A 149 0.45 -7.52 -5.31
N SER A 150 0.38 -8.21 -4.17
CA SER A 150 0.81 -7.69 -2.87
C SER A 150 1.97 -8.50 -2.31
N LYS A 151 2.86 -7.85 -1.54
CA LYS A 151 3.79 -8.51 -0.63
C LYS A 151 3.04 -9.48 0.28
N GLU A 152 3.74 -10.53 0.72
CA GLU A 152 3.19 -11.45 1.70
C GLU A 152 3.35 -10.89 3.10
N VAL A 153 2.24 -10.66 3.80
CA VAL A 153 2.27 -10.07 5.14
C VAL A 153 2.59 -11.15 6.18
N LYS A 154 3.67 -10.93 6.94
CA LYS A 154 4.10 -11.74 8.08
C LYS A 154 4.00 -10.91 9.35
N VAL A 155 3.64 -11.57 10.46
CA VAL A 155 3.59 -10.93 11.78
C VAL A 155 4.70 -11.53 12.63
N LEU A 156 5.67 -10.69 13.02
CA LEU A 156 6.74 -11.05 13.95
C LEU A 156 6.40 -10.53 15.35
N GLN A 157 6.47 -11.43 16.31
CA GLN A 157 6.14 -11.16 17.69
C GLN A 157 7.36 -11.38 18.56
N SER A 158 7.66 -10.41 19.39
CA SER A 158 8.76 -10.50 20.33
C SER A 158 8.43 -9.75 21.62
N ASP A 159 8.62 -10.42 22.75
CA ASP A 159 8.51 -9.83 24.09
C ASP A 159 9.84 -9.17 24.47
N ILE A 160 10.22 -8.16 23.67
CA ILE A 160 11.46 -7.39 23.82
C ILE A 160 11.12 -5.89 23.81
N GLN A 161 12.07 -5.08 24.26
CA GLN A 161 11.91 -3.62 24.30
C GLN A 161 11.70 -3.05 22.88
N SER A 162 11.00 -1.90 22.82
CA SER A 162 10.66 -1.24 21.56
C SER A 162 11.87 -0.98 20.66
N PHE A 163 13.01 -0.59 21.24
CA PHE A 163 14.25 -0.40 20.48
C PHE A 163 14.82 -1.71 19.92
N ASP A 164 14.83 -2.80 20.69
CA ASP A 164 15.34 -4.09 20.19
C ASP A 164 14.47 -4.61 19.04
N ARG A 165 13.15 -4.40 19.12
CA ARG A 165 12.22 -4.69 18.02
C ARG A 165 12.49 -3.83 16.79
N ALA A 166 12.74 -2.54 16.99
CA ALA A 166 13.15 -1.65 15.90
C ALA A 166 14.48 -2.11 15.26
N LEU A 167 15.44 -2.54 16.08
CA LEU A 167 16.72 -3.05 15.62
C LEU A 167 16.57 -4.33 14.79
N GLN A 168 15.65 -5.24 15.15
CA GLN A 168 15.30 -6.40 14.32
C GLN A 168 14.83 -5.99 12.92
N ALA A 169 13.93 -5.00 12.82
CA ALA A 169 13.45 -4.49 11.54
C ALA A 169 14.58 -3.80 10.74
N VAL A 170 15.44 -3.03 11.41
CA VAL A 170 16.62 -2.37 10.82
C VAL A 170 17.59 -3.39 10.20
N ILE A 171 17.88 -4.48 10.92
CA ILE A 171 18.74 -5.57 10.43
C ILE A 171 18.11 -6.26 9.20
N LEU A 172 16.80 -6.55 9.25
CA LEU A 172 16.09 -7.19 8.14
C LEU A 172 16.02 -6.26 6.91
N SER A 173 15.81 -4.96 7.13
CA SER A 173 15.83 -3.92 6.10
C SER A 173 17.22 -3.80 5.45
N GLN A 174 18.30 -3.90 6.23
CA GLN A 174 19.66 -3.88 5.68
C GLN A 174 19.99 -5.16 4.89
N PHE A 175 19.52 -6.31 5.38
CA PHE A 175 19.63 -7.58 4.64
C PHE A 175 18.98 -7.47 3.26
N ARG A 176 17.72 -7.02 3.18
CA ARG A 176 17.00 -6.88 1.90
C ARG A 176 17.72 -5.95 0.94
N ARG A 177 18.24 -4.83 1.43
CA ARG A 177 19.01 -3.90 0.62
C ARG A 177 20.24 -4.56 0.00
N LYS A 178 21.00 -5.35 0.78
CA LYS A 178 22.16 -6.09 0.26
C LYS A 178 21.77 -7.12 -0.79
N ILE A 179 20.62 -7.79 -0.64
CA ILE A 179 20.09 -8.69 -1.67
C ILE A 179 19.79 -7.91 -2.95
N PHE A 180 19.09 -6.78 -2.84
CA PHE A 180 18.79 -5.94 -4.00
C PHE A 180 20.06 -5.41 -4.69
N GLU A 181 21.03 -4.92 -3.93
CA GLU A 181 22.32 -4.44 -4.44
C GLU A 181 23.13 -5.56 -5.13
N LYS A 182 23.13 -6.77 -4.57
CA LYS A 182 23.79 -7.94 -5.17
C LYS A 182 23.26 -8.26 -6.56
N HIS A 183 22.00 -7.95 -6.83
CA HIS A 183 21.35 -8.13 -8.13
C HIS A 183 21.30 -6.85 -8.98
N GLY A 184 21.94 -5.77 -8.54
CA GLY A 184 22.03 -4.52 -9.28
C GLY A 184 20.78 -3.64 -9.22
N TRP A 185 19.84 -3.92 -8.31
CA TRP A 185 18.64 -3.09 -8.13
C TRP A 185 18.87 -2.04 -7.04
N LEU A 186 18.61 -0.78 -7.39
CA LEU A 186 18.70 0.36 -6.46
C LEU A 186 17.40 0.52 -5.65
N ILE A 187 16.98 -0.55 -4.98
CA ILE A 187 15.78 -0.56 -4.15
C ILE A 187 16.17 -0.33 -2.70
N LYS A 188 15.62 0.71 -2.08
CA LYS A 188 15.82 0.99 -0.65
C LYS A 188 14.63 0.48 0.17
N PRO A 189 14.82 -0.51 1.06
CA PRO A 189 13.77 -0.91 1.98
C PRO A 189 13.54 0.15 3.06
N VAL A 190 12.28 0.53 3.26
CA VAL A 190 11.82 1.53 4.24
C VAL A 190 11.05 0.85 5.38
N ILE A 191 11.19 1.41 6.58
CA ILE A 191 10.53 0.99 7.82
C ILE A 191 9.59 2.09 8.30
N LEU A 192 8.36 1.72 8.68
CA LEU A 192 7.44 2.59 9.39
C LEU A 192 7.42 2.26 10.88
N PHE A 193 7.74 3.23 11.72
CA PHE A 193 7.60 3.22 13.16
C PHE A 193 6.28 3.88 13.55
N LYS A 194 5.31 3.06 14.00
CA LYS A 194 3.97 3.51 14.36
C LYS A 194 3.88 3.71 15.88
N SER A 195 3.62 4.94 16.28
CA SER A 195 3.36 5.34 17.66
C SER A 195 1.89 5.69 17.88
N LYS A 196 1.47 5.75 19.15
CA LYS A 196 0.10 6.11 19.53
C LYS A 196 -0.08 7.62 19.63
N THR A 197 0.91 8.33 20.16
CA THR A 197 0.86 9.79 20.30
C THR A 197 2.05 10.47 19.65
N ILE A 198 1.87 11.73 19.25
CA ILE A 198 2.93 12.54 18.64
C ILE A 198 4.13 12.66 19.59
N LYS A 199 3.85 12.81 20.89
CA LYS A 199 4.87 12.89 21.93
C LYS A 199 5.71 11.62 22.01
N GLU A 200 5.07 10.45 22.01
CA GLU A 200 5.79 9.16 22.01
C GLU A 200 6.57 8.93 20.71
N SER A 201 6.00 9.32 19.57
CA SER A 201 6.68 9.24 18.27
C SER A 201 7.96 10.06 18.24
N ASN A 202 7.91 11.32 18.67
CA ASN A 202 9.08 12.19 18.71
C ASN A 202 10.12 11.71 19.74
N ALA A 203 9.67 11.27 20.93
CA ALA A 203 10.57 10.72 21.94
C ALA A 203 11.29 9.45 21.44
N PHE A 204 10.58 8.57 20.74
CA PHE A 204 11.18 7.36 20.17
C PHE A 204 12.11 7.68 19.00
N LEU A 205 11.82 8.69 18.17
CA LEU A 205 12.74 9.15 17.13
C LEU A 205 14.08 9.62 17.74
N GLU A 206 14.04 10.44 18.79
CA GLU A 206 15.25 10.89 19.49
C GLU A 206 16.01 9.70 20.11
N GLU A 207 15.31 8.78 20.76
CA GLU A 207 15.90 7.55 21.30
C GLU A 207 16.56 6.73 20.19
N PHE A 208 15.87 6.54 19.06
CA PHE A 208 16.32 5.76 17.93
C PHE A 208 17.59 6.34 17.32
N ILE A 209 17.62 7.64 17.01
CA ILE A 209 18.79 8.31 16.44
C ILE A 209 20.01 8.14 17.36
N ASN A 210 19.84 8.39 18.66
CA ASN A 210 20.93 8.31 19.62
C ASN A 210 21.48 6.87 19.72
N LYS A 211 20.59 5.88 19.86
CA LYS A 211 21.01 4.48 19.99
C LYS A 211 21.58 3.91 18.68
N VAL A 212 21.07 4.31 17.52
CA VAL A 212 21.63 3.91 16.22
C VAL A 212 23.04 4.47 16.07
N LYS A 213 23.25 5.76 16.38
CA LYS A 213 24.58 6.40 16.34
C LYS A 213 25.60 5.70 17.24
N ASP A 214 25.16 5.20 18.40
CA ASP A 214 26.00 4.51 19.36
C ASP A 214 26.03 2.98 19.19
N LEU A 215 25.40 2.43 18.16
CA LEU A 215 25.30 0.99 17.93
C LEU A 215 26.69 0.34 17.81
N ARG A 216 26.93 -0.78 18.49
CA ARG A 216 28.19 -1.54 18.39
C ARG A 216 27.92 -3.02 18.07
N SER A 217 28.96 -3.77 17.73
CA SER A 217 28.85 -5.22 17.48
C SER A 217 28.25 -5.96 18.68
N ASN A 218 28.61 -5.58 19.90
CA ASN A 218 28.05 -6.16 21.14
C ASN A 218 26.51 -6.09 21.21
N ASP A 219 25.87 -5.06 20.65
CA ASP A 219 24.40 -4.94 20.67
C ASP A 219 23.76 -5.91 19.67
N LEU A 220 24.41 -6.11 18.52
CA LEU A 220 24.02 -7.11 17.54
C LEU A 220 24.27 -8.54 18.06
N GLU A 221 25.35 -8.77 18.81
CA GLU A 221 25.63 -10.05 19.46
C GLU A 221 24.59 -10.41 20.51
N LYS A 222 24.16 -9.43 21.34
CA LYS A 222 23.06 -9.64 22.31
C LYS A 222 21.78 -10.06 21.60
N LEU A 223 21.45 -9.42 20.48
CA LEU A 223 20.26 -9.74 19.70
C LEU A 223 20.39 -11.13 19.06
N GLN A 224 21.53 -11.44 18.46
CA GLN A 224 21.81 -12.75 17.87
C GLN A 224 21.79 -13.88 18.91
N GLY A 225 22.26 -13.61 20.12
CA GLY A 225 22.32 -14.55 21.24
C GLY A 225 20.98 -14.75 21.95
N ASN A 226 19.91 -14.05 21.56
CA ASN A 226 18.59 -14.23 22.14
C ASN A 226 18.05 -15.65 21.81
N PRO A 227 17.75 -16.50 22.81
CA PRO A 227 17.25 -17.85 22.56
C PRO A 227 15.88 -17.88 21.87
N ASN A 228 15.12 -16.79 21.95
CA ASN A 228 13.82 -16.63 21.30
C ASN A 228 13.93 -15.82 19.99
N LEU A 229 15.12 -15.73 19.40
CA LEU A 229 15.31 -15.06 18.11
C LEU A 229 14.50 -15.79 17.02
N ASP A 230 13.74 -15.02 16.25
CA ASP A 230 12.94 -15.59 15.17
C ASP A 230 13.83 -16.30 14.12
N ALA A 231 13.30 -17.36 13.52
CA ALA A 231 14.01 -18.14 12.50
C ALA A 231 14.42 -17.29 11.28
N VAL A 232 13.61 -16.29 10.92
CA VAL A 232 13.92 -15.35 9.84
C VAL A 232 15.17 -14.54 10.17
N LEU A 233 15.25 -13.97 11.37
CA LEU A 233 16.42 -13.21 11.81
C LEU A 233 17.66 -14.10 11.93
N SER A 234 17.48 -15.33 12.42
CA SER A 234 18.57 -16.33 12.47
C SER A 234 19.16 -16.61 11.09
N ARG A 235 18.29 -16.72 10.06
CA ARG A 235 18.72 -16.85 8.66
C ARG A 235 19.45 -15.61 8.16
N VAL A 236 18.97 -14.41 8.50
CA VAL A 236 19.62 -13.14 8.14
C VAL A 236 21.04 -13.04 8.71
N PHE A 237 21.24 -13.38 9.98
CA PHE A 237 22.60 -13.43 10.56
C PHE A 237 23.48 -14.50 9.90
N THR A 238 22.89 -15.63 9.54
CA THR A 238 23.61 -16.68 8.79
C THR A 238 24.06 -16.17 7.42
N TYR A 239 23.22 -15.41 6.71
CA TYR A 239 23.57 -14.76 5.45
C TYR A 239 24.74 -13.80 5.62
N PHE A 240 24.71 -12.91 6.63
CA PHE A 240 25.81 -11.98 6.86
C PHE A 240 27.12 -12.71 7.13
N LYS A 241 27.09 -13.75 7.97
CA LYS A 241 28.25 -14.58 8.25
C LYS A 241 28.80 -15.28 7.00
N PHE A 242 27.91 -15.86 6.18
CA PHE A 242 28.30 -16.53 4.93
C PHE A 242 28.95 -15.56 3.93
N ASN A 243 28.44 -14.34 3.84
CA ASN A 243 28.97 -13.27 2.99
C ASN A 243 30.12 -12.48 3.64
N LYS A 244 30.68 -12.98 4.77
CA LYS A 244 31.81 -12.38 5.49
C LYS A 244 31.58 -10.94 5.96
N ILE A 245 30.32 -10.59 6.24
CA ILE A 245 29.95 -9.33 6.86
C ILE A 245 30.07 -9.51 8.37
N THR A 246 31.05 -8.84 8.98
CA THR A 246 31.24 -8.87 10.44
C THR A 246 30.18 -8.02 11.14
N LEU A 247 29.93 -8.28 12.43
CA LEU A 247 28.97 -7.49 13.20
C LEU A 247 29.46 -6.04 13.39
N GLU A 248 30.78 -5.81 13.43
CA GLU A 248 31.36 -4.47 13.45
C GLU A 248 31.01 -3.69 12.18
N ASN A 249 31.21 -4.31 11.01
CA ASN A 249 30.89 -3.68 9.73
C ASN A 249 29.38 -3.47 9.61
N LEU A 250 28.57 -4.45 10.01
CA LEU A 250 27.12 -4.31 10.01
C LEU A 250 26.68 -3.14 10.91
N ALA A 251 27.24 -2.99 12.11
CA ALA A 251 26.90 -1.87 12.99
C ALA A 251 27.22 -0.50 12.37
N LEU A 252 28.37 -0.36 11.69
CA LEU A 252 28.75 0.86 10.97
C LEU A 252 27.82 1.14 9.79
N GLU A 253 27.44 0.11 9.03
CA GLU A 253 26.47 0.26 7.96
C GLU A 253 25.11 0.71 8.49
N LEU A 254 24.63 0.11 9.59
CA LEU A 254 23.35 0.49 10.19
C LEU A 254 23.37 1.93 10.73
N GLN A 255 24.49 2.38 11.29
CA GLN A 255 24.68 3.78 11.70
C GLN A 255 24.51 4.75 10.53
N GLU A 256 25.17 4.47 9.41
CA GLU A 256 25.14 5.32 8.22
C GLU A 256 23.77 5.25 7.53
N GLU A 257 23.16 4.07 7.46
CA GLU A 257 21.94 3.86 6.71
C GLU A 257 20.66 4.27 7.44
N PHE A 258 20.73 4.44 8.77
CA PHE A 258 19.64 4.92 9.60
C PHE A 258 20.04 6.17 10.39
N ALA A 259 20.99 6.94 9.86
CA ALA A 259 21.37 8.24 10.38
C ALA A 259 20.17 9.22 10.41
N GLU A 260 20.31 10.29 11.19
CA GLU A 260 19.25 11.29 11.38
C GLU A 260 18.70 11.88 10.07
N ASN A 261 19.57 12.16 9.10
CA ASN A 261 19.18 12.68 7.78
C ASN A 261 18.39 11.66 6.92
N LYS A 262 18.38 10.38 7.29
CA LYS A 262 17.61 9.30 6.63
C LYS A 262 16.34 8.94 7.43
N CYS A 263 16.02 9.72 8.47
CA CYS A 263 14.81 9.57 9.27
C CYS A 263 13.85 10.74 9.03
N ILE A 264 12.55 10.47 8.99
CA ILE A 264 11.51 11.49 8.83
C ILE A 264 10.36 11.26 9.81
N SER A 265 9.91 12.35 10.45
CA SER A 265 8.74 12.37 11.33
C SER A 265 7.55 13.01 10.63
N VAL A 266 6.43 12.29 10.60
CA VAL A 266 5.16 12.65 9.95
C VAL A 266 4.00 12.51 10.95
N ASN A 267 3.86 13.50 11.82
CA ASN A 267 3.03 13.49 13.01
C ASN A 267 1.97 14.60 13.08
N SER A 268 2.19 15.78 12.48
CA SER A 268 1.24 16.91 12.59
C SER A 268 0.50 17.24 11.30
N LYS A 269 -0.65 17.93 11.43
CA LYS A 269 -1.43 18.43 10.28
C LYS A 269 -0.70 19.57 9.57
N ASP A 270 0.00 20.42 10.33
CA ASP A 270 0.80 21.57 9.84
C ASP A 270 2.20 21.18 9.33
N GLU A 271 2.34 19.99 8.75
CA GLU A 271 3.63 19.58 8.19
C GLU A 271 3.87 20.21 6.84
N SER A 272 5.14 20.54 6.59
CA SER A 272 5.55 21.09 5.31
C SER A 272 5.14 20.15 4.19
N GLU A 273 4.63 20.74 3.11
CA GLU A 273 4.32 20.07 1.84
C GLU A 273 5.47 19.14 1.40
N GLN A 274 6.71 19.57 1.64
CA GLN A 274 7.93 18.80 1.39
C GLN A 274 7.95 17.43 2.10
N LYS A 275 7.50 17.34 3.36
CA LYS A 275 7.45 16.05 4.07
C LYS A 275 6.41 15.12 3.47
N GLN A 276 5.27 15.66 3.05
CA GLN A 276 4.20 14.89 2.42
C GLN A 276 4.66 14.35 1.06
N ILE A 277 5.32 15.18 0.26
CA ILE A 277 5.95 14.75 -0.99
C ILE A 277 6.96 13.63 -0.70
N ALA A 278 7.86 13.84 0.26
CA ALA A 278 8.90 12.86 0.59
C ALA A 278 8.35 11.50 1.01
N VAL A 279 7.26 11.43 1.78
CA VAL A 279 6.68 10.13 2.14
C VAL A 279 5.88 9.49 1.01
N ASN A 280 5.45 10.26 0.02
CA ASN A 280 4.76 9.74 -1.17
C ASN A 280 5.71 9.31 -2.28
N THR A 281 6.98 9.71 -2.23
CA THR A 281 8.02 9.40 -3.23
C THR A 281 9.19 8.58 -2.66
N LEU A 282 8.92 7.70 -1.71
CA LEU A 282 9.96 6.87 -1.07
C LEU A 282 10.67 5.92 -2.04
N GLU A 283 10.10 5.66 -3.21
CA GLU A 283 10.71 4.90 -4.30
C GLU A 283 11.76 5.69 -5.09
N ASP A 284 11.72 7.02 -5.05
CA ASP A 284 12.59 7.87 -5.86
C ASP A 284 14.06 7.73 -5.43
N THR A 285 14.97 7.77 -6.39
CA THR A 285 16.41 7.54 -6.16
C THR A 285 17.07 8.67 -5.37
N ASP A 286 16.53 9.89 -5.44
CA ASP A 286 17.01 11.07 -4.69
C ASP A 286 16.41 11.18 -3.28
N ASN A 287 15.38 10.40 -3.00
CA ASN A 287 14.85 10.26 -1.65
C ASN A 287 15.76 9.31 -0.87
N GLU A 288 16.33 9.73 0.25
CA GLU A 288 17.22 8.88 1.06
C GLU A 288 16.55 8.35 2.34
N TYR A 289 15.28 8.69 2.59
CA TYR A 289 14.60 8.29 3.81
C TYR A 289 14.41 6.77 3.88
N ARG A 290 14.81 6.19 5.02
CA ARG A 290 14.70 4.75 5.32
C ARG A 290 13.86 4.44 6.55
N ALA A 291 13.63 5.42 7.42
CA ALA A 291 12.82 5.28 8.61
C ALA A 291 11.80 6.41 8.73
N ILE A 292 10.53 6.04 8.89
CA ILE A 292 9.41 6.97 9.02
C ILE A 292 8.80 6.81 10.40
N PHE A 293 8.55 7.90 11.08
CA PHE A 293 7.95 7.92 12.42
C PHE A 293 6.61 8.62 12.32
N ALA A 294 5.52 7.91 12.61
CA ALA A 294 4.18 8.45 12.43
C ALA A 294 3.20 8.01 13.52
N VAL A 295 2.17 8.84 13.71
CA VAL A 295 0.92 8.46 14.38
C VAL A 295 -0.08 8.08 13.30
N ASP A 296 -1.10 8.88 12.98
CA ASP A 296 -2.23 8.39 12.16
C ASP A 296 -2.28 8.95 10.73
N LYS A 297 -1.32 9.81 10.35
CA LYS A 297 -1.38 10.53 9.07
C LYS A 297 -1.27 9.65 7.82
N LEU A 298 -0.76 8.44 7.98
CA LEU A 298 -0.51 7.49 6.88
C LEU A 298 -1.63 6.44 6.74
N ASN A 299 -2.74 6.61 7.46
CA ASN A 299 -3.85 5.66 7.41
C ASN A 299 -4.69 5.79 6.13
N GLU A 300 -4.63 6.94 5.44
CA GLU A 300 -5.38 7.26 4.22
C GLU A 300 -4.46 7.86 3.14
N GLY A 301 -4.62 7.44 1.88
CA GLY A 301 -3.89 7.99 0.72
C GLY A 301 -2.38 7.70 0.64
N TRP A 302 -1.81 6.93 1.57
CA TRP A 302 -0.38 6.60 1.57
C TRP A 302 -0.10 5.25 0.90
N ASP A 303 0.30 5.31 -0.37
CA ASP A 303 0.61 4.16 -1.19
C ASP A 303 2.09 4.13 -1.53
N VAL A 304 2.86 3.17 -1.02
CA VAL A 304 4.32 3.13 -1.23
C VAL A 304 4.81 1.72 -1.56
N LEU A 305 5.73 1.63 -2.52
CA LEU A 305 6.26 0.33 -2.99
C LEU A 305 7.43 -0.16 -2.11
N ASN A 306 8.19 0.77 -1.54
CA ASN A 306 9.42 0.49 -0.81
C ASN A 306 9.22 0.26 0.70
N LEU A 307 7.98 0.17 1.20
CA LEU A 307 7.71 -0.22 2.58
C LEU A 307 7.81 -1.75 2.74
N PHE A 308 8.66 -2.20 3.67
CA PHE A 308 8.87 -3.62 3.94
C PHE A 308 8.63 -4.01 5.40
N ASP A 309 8.70 -3.06 6.33
CA ASP A 309 8.51 -3.31 7.74
C ASP A 309 7.64 -2.23 8.37
N ILE A 310 6.71 -2.66 9.22
CA ILE A 310 5.93 -1.78 10.09
C ILE A 310 6.19 -2.24 11.52
N VAL A 311 6.71 -1.35 12.36
CA VAL A 311 7.04 -1.61 13.76
C VAL A 311 6.06 -0.87 14.64
N ARG A 312 5.23 -1.62 15.36
CA ARG A 312 4.30 -1.08 16.35
C ARG A 312 5.04 -0.80 17.66
N LEU A 313 5.01 0.44 18.12
CA LEU A 313 5.77 0.92 19.29
C LEU A 313 4.96 1.06 20.58
N TYR A 314 3.68 0.70 20.56
CA TYR A 314 2.79 0.75 21.71
C TYR A 314 2.07 -0.58 21.89
N ASP A 315 1.58 -0.82 23.11
CA ASP A 315 0.88 -2.05 23.49
C ASP A 315 -0.54 -1.84 23.99
N THR A 316 -0.99 -0.60 24.11
CA THR A 316 -2.36 -0.33 24.56
C THR A 316 -3.36 -0.84 23.52
N ARG A 317 -4.38 -1.54 24.00
CA ARG A 317 -5.54 -1.99 23.23
C ARG A 317 -6.73 -1.08 23.53
N ASP A 318 -7.51 -0.74 22.52
CA ASP A 318 -8.88 -0.28 22.74
C ASP A 318 -9.77 -1.51 22.94
N SER A 319 -10.53 -1.54 24.02
CA SER A 319 -11.46 -2.63 24.32
C SER A 319 -12.58 -2.67 23.28
N GLY A 320 -12.43 -3.53 22.27
CA GLY A 320 -13.53 -3.91 21.38
C GLY A 320 -14.60 -4.71 22.13
N ILE A 321 -15.85 -4.67 21.62
CA ILE A 321 -16.92 -5.58 22.04
C ILE A 321 -16.48 -7.01 21.72
N ALA A 322 -16.78 -7.97 22.60
CA ALA A 322 -16.36 -9.37 22.46
C ALA A 322 -16.61 -9.90 21.02
N GLY A 323 -15.53 -10.24 20.32
CA GLY A 323 -15.56 -10.84 18.98
C GLY A 323 -15.39 -9.88 17.80
N LYS A 324 -15.28 -8.55 18.00
CA LYS A 324 -14.98 -7.59 16.93
C LYS A 324 -13.66 -6.85 17.16
N PRO A 325 -12.81 -6.68 16.12
CA PRO A 325 -11.60 -5.86 16.22
C PRO A 325 -11.92 -4.43 16.70
N GLY A 326 -11.08 -3.88 17.58
CA GLY A 326 -11.18 -2.47 17.97
C GLY A 326 -10.86 -1.53 16.80
N LYS A 327 -11.28 -0.26 16.89
CA LYS A 327 -11.04 0.75 15.84
C LYS A 327 -9.56 0.87 15.45
N THR A 328 -8.68 0.87 16.45
CA THR A 328 -7.21 0.91 16.25
C THR A 328 -6.69 -0.33 15.50
N THR A 329 -7.23 -1.51 15.76
CA THR A 329 -6.81 -2.73 15.05
C THR A 329 -7.26 -2.70 13.58
N LEU A 330 -8.44 -2.14 13.30
CA LEU A 330 -8.95 -2.00 11.94
C LEU A 330 -8.10 -1.00 11.13
N SER A 331 -7.74 0.15 11.71
CA SER A 331 -6.87 1.12 11.04
C SER A 331 -5.47 0.57 10.79
N GLU A 332 -4.91 -0.20 11.74
CA GLU A 332 -3.63 -0.89 11.56
C GLU A 332 -3.71 -1.94 10.43
N ALA A 333 -4.79 -2.72 10.35
CA ALA A 333 -4.98 -3.69 9.27
C ALA A 333 -5.09 -3.01 7.89
N GLN A 334 -5.78 -1.88 7.80
CA GLN A 334 -5.84 -1.06 6.58
C GLN A 334 -4.47 -0.50 6.19
N LEU A 335 -3.71 0.05 7.16
CA LEU A 335 -2.35 0.52 6.95
C LEU A 335 -1.44 -0.59 6.42
N ILE A 336 -1.53 -1.79 6.99
CA ILE A 336 -0.80 -2.97 6.50
C ILE A 336 -1.20 -3.29 5.04
N GLY A 337 -2.48 -3.21 4.71
CA GLY A 337 -2.97 -3.39 3.33
C GLY A 337 -2.39 -2.43 2.32
N ARG A 338 -2.42 -1.14 2.65
CA ARG A 338 -1.82 -0.08 1.80
C ARG A 338 -0.31 -0.27 1.68
N GLY A 339 0.36 -0.60 2.78
CA GLY A 339 1.79 -0.86 2.84
C GLY A 339 2.26 -2.14 2.12
N ALA A 340 1.37 -3.11 1.92
CA ALA A 340 1.69 -4.41 1.35
C ALA A 340 1.73 -4.41 -0.19
N ARG A 341 1.69 -3.27 -0.88
CA ARG A 341 1.86 -3.25 -2.35
C ARG A 341 3.16 -3.91 -2.78
N TYR A 342 3.15 -4.70 -3.84
CA TYR A 342 4.35 -5.38 -4.31
C TYR A 342 5.42 -4.40 -4.79
N CYS A 343 6.67 -4.61 -4.36
CA CYS A 343 7.82 -3.86 -4.88
C CYS A 343 8.30 -4.56 -6.15
N PRO A 344 8.32 -3.90 -7.33
CA PRO A 344 8.67 -4.57 -8.58
C PRO A 344 10.18 -4.89 -8.68
N PHE A 345 10.53 -6.17 -8.84
CA PHE A 345 11.88 -6.63 -9.20
C PHE A 345 11.83 -8.01 -9.86
N ARG A 346 12.81 -8.36 -10.71
CA ARG A 346 12.88 -9.67 -11.39
C ARG A 346 14.34 -10.01 -11.72
N LEU A 347 14.70 -11.30 -11.62
CA LEU A 347 16.04 -11.78 -12.00
C LEU A 347 16.15 -11.94 -13.51
N GLU A 348 15.12 -12.53 -14.11
CA GLU A 348 15.05 -12.84 -15.54
C GLU A 348 13.91 -12.05 -16.21
N GLU A 349 14.03 -11.75 -17.50
CA GLU A 349 13.05 -10.89 -18.20
C GLU A 349 11.69 -11.57 -18.41
N ASP A 350 11.65 -12.90 -18.44
CA ASP A 350 10.44 -13.71 -18.60
C ASP A 350 9.61 -13.80 -17.30
N GLN A 351 10.23 -13.49 -16.16
CA GLN A 351 9.55 -13.45 -14.88
C GLN A 351 8.62 -12.22 -14.78
N PRO A 352 7.46 -12.35 -14.12
CA PRO A 352 6.54 -11.23 -13.95
C PRO A 352 7.16 -10.14 -13.07
N LEU A 353 7.21 -8.91 -13.58
CA LEU A 353 7.82 -7.77 -12.89
C LEU A 353 6.98 -7.24 -11.73
N TYR A 354 5.66 -7.27 -11.86
CA TYR A 354 4.71 -6.67 -10.91
C TYR A 354 3.97 -7.70 -10.04
N GLN A 355 4.44 -8.95 -10.03
CA GLN A 355 3.87 -10.02 -9.23
C GLN A 355 4.97 -10.73 -8.44
N ARG A 356 4.60 -11.14 -7.22
CA ARG A 356 5.40 -12.04 -6.42
C ARG A 356 5.61 -13.36 -7.14
N LYS A 357 6.77 -13.97 -6.88
CA LYS A 357 7.22 -15.22 -7.52
C LYS A 357 8.15 -16.04 -6.64
N TYR A 358 9.05 -15.40 -5.90
CA TYR A 358 10.03 -16.06 -5.04
C TYR A 358 9.44 -16.58 -3.72
N ASP A 359 8.33 -15.99 -3.24
CA ASP A 359 7.64 -16.51 -2.06
C ASP A 359 6.82 -17.77 -2.34
N ILE A 360 6.41 -17.96 -3.61
CA ILE A 360 5.64 -19.09 -4.13
C ILE A 360 6.57 -20.20 -4.63
N LEU A 361 7.64 -19.84 -5.34
CA LEU A 361 8.63 -20.77 -5.87
C LEU A 361 9.55 -21.22 -4.73
N ASN A 362 9.45 -22.50 -4.37
CA ASN A 362 10.28 -23.08 -3.30
C ASN A 362 11.65 -23.52 -3.87
N ASP A 363 12.39 -22.59 -4.49
CA ASP A 363 13.76 -22.81 -4.96
C ASP A 363 14.77 -22.47 -3.86
N GLU A 364 15.68 -23.40 -3.56
CA GLU A 364 16.74 -23.23 -2.58
C GLU A 364 17.70 -22.08 -2.96
N LYS A 365 17.85 -21.76 -4.25
CA LYS A 365 18.74 -20.69 -4.75
C LYS A 365 18.17 -19.29 -4.59
N GLU A 366 16.85 -19.15 -4.58
CA GLU A 366 16.13 -17.87 -4.55
C GLU A 366 15.49 -17.59 -3.18
N HIS A 367 15.81 -18.44 -2.20
CA HIS A 367 15.22 -18.43 -0.86
C HIS A 367 15.43 -17.12 -0.08
N ASP A 368 16.47 -16.35 -0.42
CA ASP A 368 16.72 -15.02 0.16
C ASP A 368 15.82 -13.95 -0.46
N LEU A 369 15.46 -14.07 -1.75
CA LEU A 369 14.56 -13.15 -2.46
C LEU A 369 13.12 -13.24 -1.95
N LYS A 370 12.74 -14.38 -1.37
CA LYS A 370 11.46 -14.52 -0.66
C LYS A 370 11.27 -13.44 0.41
N LEU A 371 12.30 -13.14 1.20
CA LEU A 371 12.21 -12.10 2.24
C LEU A 371 12.03 -10.70 1.61
N CYS A 372 12.46 -10.51 0.37
CA CYS A 372 12.23 -9.30 -0.42
C CYS A 372 10.82 -9.23 -1.02
N GLU A 373 10.00 -10.26 -0.91
CA GLU A 373 8.58 -10.24 -1.30
C GLU A 373 7.63 -10.22 -0.11
N GLU A 374 8.17 -10.17 1.11
CA GLU A 374 7.43 -10.21 2.36
C GLU A 374 7.44 -8.84 3.06
N LEU A 375 6.27 -8.43 3.57
CA LEU A 375 6.12 -7.30 4.50
C LEU A 375 6.01 -7.84 5.91
N TYR A 376 6.79 -7.28 6.83
CA TYR A 376 6.82 -7.72 8.22
C TYR A 376 6.18 -6.69 9.15
N TYR A 377 5.15 -7.11 9.86
CA TYR A 377 4.54 -6.36 10.95
C TYR A 377 5.13 -6.82 12.28
N HIS A 378 5.92 -5.97 12.92
CA HIS A 378 6.59 -6.25 14.19
C HIS A 378 5.75 -5.71 15.34
N SER A 379 5.35 -6.57 16.26
CA SER A 379 4.57 -6.18 17.44
C SER A 379 5.10 -6.84 18.71
N ALA A 380 4.71 -6.31 19.87
CA ALA A 380 4.94 -7.02 21.11
C ALA A 380 4.10 -8.29 21.13
N TYR A 381 4.50 -9.22 21.99
CA TYR A 381 3.71 -10.41 22.22
C TYR A 381 2.43 -10.07 22.98
N ASN A 382 1.29 -10.08 22.27
CA ASN A 382 -0.03 -9.90 22.85
C ASN A 382 -1.05 -10.80 22.14
N PRO A 383 -1.31 -12.03 22.65
CA PRO A 383 -2.12 -13.03 21.95
C PRO A 383 -3.52 -12.56 21.57
N ARG A 384 -4.17 -11.75 22.41
CA ARG A 384 -5.52 -11.24 22.14
C ARG A 384 -5.52 -10.23 21.01
N TYR A 385 -4.58 -9.28 21.03
CA TYR A 385 -4.42 -8.31 19.96
C TYR A 385 -4.07 -8.98 18.64
N ILE A 386 -3.20 -9.98 18.64
CA ILE A 386 -2.82 -10.73 17.45
C ILE A 386 -4.02 -11.46 16.85
N GLN A 387 -4.88 -12.04 17.70
CA GLN A 387 -6.10 -12.68 17.23
C GLN A 387 -7.02 -11.64 16.56
N GLU A 388 -7.20 -10.47 17.16
CA GLU A 388 -7.97 -9.38 16.55
C GLU A 388 -7.36 -8.89 15.23
N LEU A 389 -6.04 -8.75 15.18
CA LEU A 389 -5.32 -8.34 13.97
C LEU A 389 -5.45 -9.40 12.87
N HIS A 390 -5.33 -10.69 13.20
CA HIS A 390 -5.55 -11.76 12.24
C HIS A 390 -6.99 -11.74 11.71
N THR A 391 -7.99 -11.59 12.58
CA THR A 391 -9.39 -11.46 12.15
C THR A 391 -9.55 -10.26 11.21
N ALA A 392 -9.00 -9.09 11.57
CA ALA A 392 -9.08 -7.89 10.74
C ALA A 392 -8.39 -8.09 9.38
N LEU A 393 -7.18 -8.69 9.36
CA LEU A 393 -6.44 -9.01 8.13
C LEU A 393 -7.16 -10.05 7.26
N GLU A 394 -7.90 -10.99 7.86
CA GLU A 394 -8.74 -11.95 7.14
C GLU A 394 -9.99 -11.29 6.56
N GLU A 395 -10.64 -10.39 7.30
CA GLU A 395 -11.81 -9.63 6.85
C GLU A 395 -11.48 -8.75 5.64
N ILE A 396 -10.33 -8.07 5.66
CA ILE A 396 -9.87 -7.29 4.51
C ILE A 396 -9.20 -8.13 3.41
N GLY A 397 -9.06 -9.45 3.60
CA GLY A 397 -8.56 -10.35 2.55
C GLY A 397 -7.03 -10.43 2.39
N ILE A 398 -6.25 -9.76 3.24
CA ILE A 398 -4.78 -9.84 3.25
C ILE A 398 -4.29 -11.17 3.83
N LYS A 399 -5.09 -11.83 4.67
CA LYS A 399 -4.70 -13.12 5.26
C LYS A 399 -5.72 -14.20 4.93
N ALA A 400 -5.23 -15.42 4.67
CA ALA A 400 -6.10 -16.57 4.47
C ALA A 400 -6.67 -17.07 5.81
N LYS A 401 -7.99 -17.32 5.87
CA LYS A 401 -8.70 -17.85 7.05
C LYS A 401 -8.11 -19.14 7.62
N GLN A 402 -7.52 -19.97 6.76
CA GLN A 402 -6.76 -21.14 7.14
C GLN A 402 -5.57 -21.27 6.19
N SER A 403 -4.37 -21.38 6.76
CA SER A 403 -3.17 -21.74 6.01
C SER A 403 -2.41 -22.80 6.80
N LYS A 404 -2.06 -23.90 6.12
CA LYS A 404 -1.16 -24.91 6.65
C LYS A 404 0.05 -24.95 5.73
N GLN A 405 1.22 -24.61 6.27
CA GLN A 405 2.45 -24.80 5.55
C GLN A 405 2.69 -26.30 5.41
N LEU A 406 2.73 -26.78 4.16
CA LEU A 406 3.09 -28.15 3.84
C LEU A 406 4.45 -28.11 3.16
N GLU A 407 5.44 -28.75 3.77
CA GLU A 407 6.74 -28.89 3.16
C GLU A 407 6.65 -29.98 2.08
N LEU A 408 6.75 -29.58 0.82
CA LEU A 408 6.78 -30.50 -0.32
C LEU A 408 8.23 -30.76 -0.66
N THR A 409 8.73 -31.95 -0.32
CA THR A 409 10.05 -32.40 -0.69
C THR A 409 9.97 -33.39 -1.85
N LEU A 410 10.83 -33.20 -2.85
CA LEU A 410 11.03 -34.22 -3.88
C LEU A 410 11.76 -35.41 -3.26
N LYS A 411 11.27 -36.62 -3.53
CA LYS A 411 11.92 -37.86 -3.11
C LYS A 411 13.37 -37.91 -3.58
N SER A 412 14.29 -38.31 -2.70
CA SER A 412 15.72 -38.43 -3.00
C SER A 412 15.97 -39.23 -4.27
N ASP A 413 15.31 -40.39 -4.39
CA ASP A 413 15.42 -41.29 -5.54
C ASP A 413 14.97 -40.66 -6.87
N PHE A 414 14.09 -39.65 -6.82
CA PHE A 414 13.69 -38.91 -8.01
C PHE A 414 14.76 -37.89 -8.41
N LYS A 415 15.36 -37.19 -7.43
CA LYS A 415 16.46 -36.24 -7.67
C LYS A 415 17.68 -36.93 -8.31
N ASP A 416 17.85 -38.22 -8.09
CA ASP A 416 18.95 -38.98 -8.68
C ASP A 416 18.75 -39.41 -10.14
N LYS A 417 17.52 -39.36 -10.65
CA LYS A 417 17.21 -39.78 -12.02
C LYS A 417 17.84 -38.83 -13.05
N THR A 418 18.31 -39.40 -14.16
CA THR A 418 18.80 -38.65 -15.33
C THR A 418 17.80 -37.61 -15.83
N PHE A 419 16.50 -37.95 -15.79
CA PHE A 419 15.42 -37.02 -16.14
C PHE A 419 15.40 -35.77 -15.25
N TYR A 420 15.62 -35.88 -13.94
CA TYR A 420 15.69 -34.71 -13.06
C TYR A 420 16.97 -33.90 -13.30
N LYS A 421 18.09 -34.58 -13.55
CA LYS A 421 19.40 -33.93 -13.72
C LYS A 421 19.58 -33.25 -15.08
N THR A 422 18.94 -33.75 -16.13
CA THR A 422 19.21 -33.34 -17.54
C THR A 422 17.99 -33.36 -18.45
N GLY A 423 16.81 -33.75 -17.95
CA GLY A 423 15.60 -33.79 -18.76
C GLY A 423 15.07 -32.39 -19.06
N PHE A 424 14.52 -32.22 -20.26
CA PHE A 424 13.82 -31.00 -20.64
C PHE A 424 12.33 -31.17 -20.37
N PHE A 425 11.73 -30.22 -19.65
CA PHE A 425 10.29 -30.16 -19.45
C PHE A 425 9.75 -28.96 -20.23
N PHE A 426 8.92 -29.22 -21.23
CA PHE A 426 8.27 -28.18 -22.01
C PHE A 426 6.89 -27.91 -21.41
N LYS A 427 6.74 -26.75 -20.78
CA LYS A 427 5.46 -26.25 -20.26
C LYS A 427 4.86 -25.31 -21.30
N ASN A 428 3.63 -25.59 -21.73
CA ASN A 428 2.88 -24.61 -22.49
C ASN A 428 2.40 -23.52 -21.54
N GLU A 429 2.74 -22.27 -21.82
CA GLU A 429 2.22 -21.12 -21.09
C GLU A 429 1.27 -20.33 -21.98
N ARG A 430 0.17 -19.88 -21.39
CA ARG A 430 -0.76 -19.01 -22.08
C ARG A 430 -0.16 -17.61 -22.10
N VAL A 431 0.31 -17.17 -23.26
CA VAL A 431 0.77 -15.78 -23.44
C VAL A 431 -0.46 -14.87 -23.30
N LYS A 432 -0.45 -14.04 -22.25
CA LYS A 432 -1.49 -13.04 -22.04
C LYS A 432 -1.30 -11.99 -23.13
N TYR A 433 -2.30 -11.78 -23.96
CA TYR A 433 -2.28 -10.71 -24.94
C TYR A 433 -2.28 -9.38 -24.19
N ALA A 434 -1.10 -8.75 -24.08
CA ALA A 434 -0.86 -7.55 -23.28
C ALA A 434 -1.56 -6.30 -23.84
N ARG A 435 -2.10 -6.39 -25.07
CA ARG A 435 -2.78 -5.30 -25.79
C ARG A 435 -1.87 -4.09 -26.01
N GLU A 436 -0.56 -4.27 -26.00
CA GLU A 436 0.44 -3.21 -26.25
C GLU A 436 0.34 -2.64 -27.67
N ASP A 437 -0.21 -3.43 -28.59
CA ASP A 437 -0.56 -3.09 -29.96
C ASP A 437 -1.94 -2.42 -30.09
N ILE A 438 -2.72 -2.33 -29.01
CA ILE A 438 -3.99 -1.58 -28.99
C ILE A 438 -3.68 -0.13 -28.68
N THR A 439 -3.51 0.67 -29.75
CA THR A 439 -3.25 2.11 -29.66
C THR A 439 -4.51 2.98 -29.66
N GLY A 440 -5.70 2.37 -29.64
CA GLY A 440 -6.97 3.07 -29.68
C GLY A 440 -8.18 2.13 -29.60
N ILE A 441 -9.37 2.71 -29.39
CA ILE A 441 -10.63 1.97 -29.45
C ILE A 441 -10.91 1.66 -30.92
N ASN A 442 -11.29 0.41 -31.23
CA ASN A 442 -11.65 0.05 -32.59
C ASN A 442 -12.87 0.91 -33.03
N THR A 443 -12.70 1.65 -34.13
CA THR A 443 -13.67 2.61 -34.66
C THR A 443 -15.05 1.99 -34.92
N SER A 444 -15.14 0.67 -35.10
CA SER A 444 -16.42 -0.03 -35.23
C SER A 444 -17.30 0.00 -33.96
N PHE A 445 -16.75 0.35 -32.79
CA PHE A 445 -17.49 0.50 -31.53
C PHE A 445 -17.86 1.95 -31.24
N ILE A 446 -17.41 2.90 -32.05
CA ILE A 446 -17.73 4.31 -31.92
C ILE A 446 -18.95 4.55 -32.80
N PRO A 447 -20.14 4.85 -32.23
CA PRO A 447 -21.30 5.20 -33.04
C PRO A 447 -20.94 6.42 -33.90
N GLU A 448 -21.23 6.35 -35.21
CA GLU A 448 -21.03 7.48 -36.12
C GLU A 448 -21.73 8.71 -35.53
N SER A 449 -20.98 9.80 -35.36
CA SER A 449 -21.52 11.08 -34.95
C SER A 449 -22.57 11.51 -35.96
N VAL A 450 -23.83 11.54 -35.50
CA VAL A 450 -24.93 12.12 -36.26
C VAL A 450 -24.69 13.62 -36.29
N THR A 451 -24.18 14.11 -37.42
CA THR A 451 -24.11 15.55 -37.77
C THR A 451 -25.47 16.23 -37.70
#